data_AF-A0A352VND4-F1
#
_entry.id   AF-A0A352VND4-F1
#
_cell.length_a   1.000
_cell.length_b   1.000
_cell.length_c   1.000
_cell.angle_alpha   90.00
_cell.angle_beta   90.00
_cell.angle_gamma   90.00
#
_symmetry.space_group_name_H-M   'P 1'
#
loop_
_entity.id
_entity.type
_entity.pdbx_description
1 polymer ?
#
loop_
_entity_poly.entity_id
_entity_poly.type
_entity_poly.pdbx_seq_one_letter_code
_entity_poly.pdbx_strand_id
1 'polypeptide(L)' 'MTLDVDTIAAVSTAPGLGAIAVVRVSGPEATSVALRLLPGLERMPDPRYATLAEIRDPDDGSVIDR' A
#
# COMPACT_ATOMS: atom_id res chain seq x y z
N MET A 1 5.38 27.27 -9.01
CA MET A 1 5.31 26.03 -9.81
C MET A 1 5.26 24.87 -8.83
N THR A 2 4.09 24.32 -8.57
CA THR A 2 3.99 22.97 -8.00
C THR A 2 4.34 22.01 -9.12
N LEU A 3 5.40 21.24 -8.95
CA LEU A 3 5.65 20.09 -9.81
C LEU A 3 4.48 19.14 -9.59
N ASP A 4 3.79 18.79 -10.67
CA ASP A 4 2.81 17.71 -10.64
C ASP A 4 3.61 16.42 -10.40
N VAL A 5 3.52 15.90 -9.18
CA VAL A 5 4.33 14.77 -8.72
C VAL A 5 3.46 13.52 -8.73
N ASP A 6 3.81 12.59 -9.60
CA ASP A 6 3.13 11.31 -9.68
C ASP A 6 3.23 10.52 -8.37
N THR A 7 2.24 9.67 -8.13
CA THR A 7 2.34 8.65 -7.08
C THR A 7 3.07 7.43 -7.61
N ILE A 8 4.17 7.07 -6.96
CA ILE A 8 5.06 5.98 -7.33
C ILE A 8 4.96 4.82 -6.34
N ALA A 9 5.27 3.61 -6.80
CA ALA A 9 5.40 2.42 -5.97
C ALA A 9 6.64 1.61 -6.35
N ALA A 10 7.26 0.93 -5.38
CA ALA A 10 8.40 0.05 -5.63
C ALA A 10 8.57 -1.02 -4.53
N VAL A 11 9.12 -2.17 -4.92
CA VAL A 11 9.67 -3.14 -3.96
C VAL A 11 10.86 -2.50 -3.26
N SER A 12 10.82 -2.48 -1.92
CA SER A 12 11.78 -1.78 -1.04
C SER A 12 12.73 -2.74 -0.31
N THR A 13 12.61 -4.04 -0.56
CA THR A 13 13.48 -5.11 -0.04
C THR A 13 14.27 -5.76 -1.17
N ALA A 14 15.37 -6.44 -0.85
CA ALA A 14 16.14 -7.19 -1.83
C ALA A 14 15.30 -8.32 -2.47
N PRO A 15 15.52 -8.66 -3.74
CA PRO A 15 14.84 -9.79 -4.38
C PRO A 15 15.34 -11.12 -3.82
N GLY A 16 14.46 -12.11 -3.76
CA GLY A 16 14.76 -13.46 -3.29
C GLY A 16 13.82 -13.93 -2.18
N LEU A 17 14.18 -15.04 -1.54
CA LEU A 17 13.42 -15.59 -0.43
C LEU A 17 13.75 -14.85 0.86
N GLY A 18 12.72 -14.37 1.55
CA GLY A 18 12.81 -13.74 2.86
C GLY A 18 11.51 -13.94 3.64
N ALA A 19 11.55 -13.74 4.96
CA ALA A 19 10.35 -13.86 5.79
C ALA A 19 9.33 -12.74 5.53
N ILE A 20 9.80 -11.57 5.09
CA ILE A 20 8.98 -10.38 4.82
C ILE A 20 9.52 -9.70 3.56
N ALA A 21 8.61 -9.20 2.72
CA ALA A 21 8.90 -8.26 1.64
C ALA A 21 8.16 -6.94 1.91
N VAL A 22 8.72 -5.81 1.47
CA VAL A 22 8.09 -4.49 1.64
C VAL A 22 7.87 -3.86 0.28
N VAL A 23 6.64 -3.42 0.02
CA VAL A 23 6.30 -2.53 -1.09
C VAL A 23 6.01 -1.15 -0.50
N ARG A 24 6.63 -0.11 -1.04
CA ARG A 24 6.42 1.28 -0.61
C ARG A 24 5.73 2.06 -1.71
N VAL A 25 4.72 2.84 -1.32
CA VAL A 25 4.00 3.80 -2.17
C VAL A 25 4.27 5.21 -1.66
N SER A 26 4.49 6.19 -2.55
CA SER A 26 4.75 7.58 -2.19
C SER A 26 4.20 8.53 -3.22
N GLY A 27 3.57 9.61 -2.77
CA GLY A 27 2.96 10.64 -3.62
C GLY A 27 1.60 11.08 -3.10
N PRO A 28 0.96 12.04 -3.79
CA PRO A 28 -0.31 12.64 -3.36
C PRO A 28 -1.45 11.62 -3.22
N GLU A 29 -1.43 10.53 -4.01
CA GLU A 29 -2.48 9.50 -4.02
C GLU A 29 -2.13 8.26 -3.17
N ALA A 30 -1.01 8.25 -2.43
CA ALA A 30 -0.55 7.06 -1.70
C ALA A 30 -1.61 6.51 -0.72
N THR A 31 -2.32 7.39 -0.03
CA THR A 31 -3.43 7.03 0.86
C THR A 31 -4.63 6.46 0.10
N SER A 32 -4.99 7.05 -1.03
CA SER A 32 -6.08 6.57 -1.89
C SER A 32 -5.79 5.17 -2.41
N VAL A 33 -4.56 4.93 -2.89
CA VAL A 33 -4.07 3.62 -3.30
C VAL A 33 -4.14 2.61 -2.15
N ALA A 34 -3.67 2.97 -0.95
CA ALA A 34 -3.70 2.09 0.21
C ALA A 34 -5.13 1.67 0.60
N LEU A 35 -6.08 2.62 0.66
CA LEU A 35 -7.48 2.33 1.02
C LEU A 35 -8.19 1.45 -0.02
N ARG A 36 -7.86 1.59 -1.31
CA ARG A 36 -8.39 0.71 -2.37
C ARG A 36 -7.93 -0.73 -2.24
N LEU A 37 -6.68 -0.95 -1.80
CA LEU A 37 -6.09 -2.29 -1.61
C LEU A 37 -6.46 -2.93 -0.26
N LEU A 38 -6.89 -2.12 0.71
CA LEU A 38 -7.20 -2.52 2.07
C LEU A 38 -8.68 -2.23 2.39
N PRO A 39 -9.64 -2.88 1.73
CA PRO A 39 -11.07 -2.54 1.87
C PRO A 39 -11.63 -2.80 3.28
N GLY A 40 -10.89 -3.48 4.15
CA GLY A 40 -11.21 -3.60 5.58
C GLY A 40 -10.89 -2.35 6.42
N LEU A 41 -10.22 -1.35 5.85
CA LEU A 41 -9.94 -0.06 6.49
C LEU A 41 -10.89 1.01 5.95
N GLU A 42 -11.73 1.57 6.82
CA GLU A 42 -12.62 2.69 6.46
C GLU A 42 -11.86 4.00 6.21
N ARG A 43 -10.72 4.17 6.88
CA ARG A 43 -9.84 5.34 6.79
C ARG A 43 -8.40 4.96 7.13
N MET A 44 -7.45 5.79 6.74
CA MET A 44 -6.06 5.57 7.13
C MET A 44 -5.88 5.71 8.64
N PRO A 45 -5.05 4.83 9.25
CA PRO A 45 -4.63 4.97 10.64
C PRO A 45 -3.77 6.23 10.83
N ASP A 46 -3.56 6.60 12.09
CA ASP A 46 -2.68 7.72 12.44
C ASP A 46 -1.26 7.50 11.88
N PRO A 47 -0.57 8.56 11.41
CA PRO A 47 0.78 8.43 10.87
C PRO A 47 1.74 7.78 11.87
N ARG A 48 2.56 6.82 11.38
CA ARG A 48 3.57 6.04 12.12
C ARG A 48 3.01 4.95 13.04
N TYR A 49 1.78 4.48 12.80
CA TYR A 49 1.22 3.30 13.44
C TYR A 49 1.19 2.11 12.49
N ALA A 50 1.72 0.97 12.94
CA ALA A 50 1.60 -0.29 12.21
C ALA A 50 0.15 -0.79 12.29
N THR A 51 -0.40 -1.21 11.15
CA THR A 51 -1.78 -1.72 11.05
C THR A 51 -1.73 -3.05 10.31
N LEU A 52 -2.30 -4.08 10.92
CA LEU A 52 -2.46 -5.39 10.28
C LEU A 52 -3.75 -5.39 9.46
N ALA A 53 -3.67 -5.72 8.18
CA ALA A 53 -4.80 -5.77 7.27
C ALA A 53 -4.53 -6.74 6.11
N GLU A 54 -5.58 -7.36 5.58
CA GLU A 54 -5.49 -8.18 4.36
C GLU A 54 -5.45 -7.27 3.12
N ILE A 55 -4.50 -7.53 2.23
CA ILE A 55 -4.44 -6.92 0.91
C ILE A 55 -5.39 -7.70 -0.01
N ARG A 56 -6.27 -6.98 -0.70
CA ARG A 56 -7.22 -7.57 -1.64
C ARG A 56 -7.10 -6.95 -3.03
N ASP A 57 -7.35 -7.78 -4.03
CA ASP A 57 -7.47 -7.31 -5.40
C ASP A 57 -8.71 -6.40 -5.52
N PRO A 58 -8.56 -5.16 -6.02
CA PRO A 58 -9.67 -4.21 -6.09
C PRO A 58 -10.70 -4.54 -7.18
N ASP A 59 -10.38 -5.40 -8.15
CA ASP A 59 -11.27 -5.73 -9.26
C ASP A 59 -12.22 -6.89 -8.90
N ASP A 60 -11.74 -7.89 -8.15
CA ASP A 60 -12.53 -9.09 -7.80
C ASP A 60 -12.66 -9.37 -6.28
N GLY A 61 -11.93 -8.64 -5.44
CA GLY A 61 -11.98 -8.76 -3.97
C GLY A 61 -11.25 -9.99 -3.40
N SER A 62 -10.56 -10.76 -4.23
CA SER A 62 -9.75 -11.91 -3.80
C SER A 62 -8.60 -11.47 -2.88
N VAL A 63 -8.18 -12.35 -1.97
CA VAL A 63 -7.08 -12.08 -1.05
C VAL A 63 -5.75 -12.25 -1.79
N ILE A 64 -4.90 -11.23 -1.74
CA ILE A 64 -3.54 -11.27 -2.27
C ILE A 64 -2.56 -11.72 -1.19
N ASP A 65 -2.61 -11.08 -0.01
CA ASP A 65 -1.71 -11.36 1.12
C ASP A 65 -2.33 -10.89 2.46
N ARG A 66 -1.75 -11.31 3.59
CA ARG A 66 -2.21 -10.95 4.94
C ARG A 66 -1.09 -10.49 5.88
#